data_AF-X1HCP4-F1
#
_entry.id   AF-X1HCP4-F1
#
_cell.length_a   1.000
_cell.length_b   1.000
_cell.length_c   1.000
_cell.angle_alpha   90.00
_cell.angle_beta   90.00
_cell.angle_gamma   90.00
#
_symmetry.space_group_name_H-M   'P 1'
#
loop_
_entity.id
_entity.type
_entity.pdbx_description
1 polymer ?
#
loop_
_entity_poly.entity_id
_entity_poly.type
_entity_poly.pdbx_seq_one_letter_code
_entity_poly.pdbx_strand_id
1 'polypeptide(L)'
;PFRTVIGVLSFIYQYKVVLKDKPELKENRTIENFLEKYNVVNVNRINNKSYSLRTDVRRKVFHLLPGLVIIILRIFAIDVWDGLWNADEVYGLTGYEYGMFLILMIGYAGVILFAGLDFVRLSFIFENSNVYHLLPDCLSNMLIKTLKRNENYEFTKNVVLVLSLVPILFLPFGIFTAVALITSIGDGVASIMGVSFGRHHFPKKSSKTIIGYISGFFVSFGVSIFALWLFEPYIVPLKMIVMSLSGALVFLTIDLLSLKIDDNILNPIFCGL
;
A
#
# COMPACT_ATOMS: atom_id res chain seq x y z
N PRO A 1 22.75 9.04 2.10
CA PRO A 1 23.47 9.25 3.39
C PRO A 1 22.55 9.55 4.59
N PHE A 2 21.74 10.62 4.57
CA PHE A 2 20.95 11.07 5.74
C PHE A 2 19.84 10.08 6.20
N ARG A 3 19.28 9.31 5.28
CA ARG A 3 18.16 8.38 5.56
C ARG A 3 18.60 7.09 6.25
N THR A 4 19.73 6.54 5.82
CA THR A 4 20.40 5.43 6.51
C THR A 4 20.77 5.82 7.93
N VAL A 5 21.17 7.08 8.14
CA VAL A 5 21.48 7.63 9.46
C VAL A 5 20.25 7.63 10.37
N ILE A 6 19.06 8.06 9.92
CA ILE A 6 17.86 8.06 10.76
C ILE A 6 17.43 6.64 11.16
N GLY A 7 17.47 5.69 10.22
CA GLY A 7 17.16 4.28 10.52
C GLY A 7 18.13 3.68 11.54
N VAL A 8 19.43 3.89 11.33
CA VAL A 8 20.49 3.47 12.24
C VAL A 8 20.36 4.16 13.61
N LEU A 9 20.05 5.46 13.66
CA LEU A 9 19.82 6.19 14.90
C LEU A 9 18.60 5.66 15.65
N SER A 10 17.53 5.27 14.95
CA SER A 10 16.34 4.66 15.54
C SER A 10 16.67 3.31 16.18
N PHE A 11 17.50 2.49 15.53
CA PHE A 11 17.98 1.23 16.10
C PHE A 11 18.93 1.44 17.28
N ILE A 12 19.86 2.39 17.16
CA ILE A 12 20.77 2.77 18.25
C ILE A 12 19.96 3.28 19.44
N TYR A 13 18.91 4.06 19.23
CA TYR A 13 18.01 4.54 20.28
C TYR A 13 17.27 3.36 20.95
N GLN A 14 16.65 2.47 20.17
CA GLN A 14 15.99 1.29 20.73
C GLN A 14 16.96 0.43 21.55
N TYR A 15 18.17 0.19 21.03
CA TYR A 15 19.17 -0.60 21.71
C TYR A 15 19.70 0.09 22.98
N LYS A 16 20.19 1.33 22.86
CA LYS A 16 20.89 2.03 23.94
C LYS A 16 19.99 2.64 25.00
N VAL A 17 18.79 3.11 24.62
CA VAL A 17 17.90 3.87 25.51
C VAL A 17 16.74 3.01 26.00
N VAL A 18 16.16 2.16 25.15
CA VAL A 18 14.96 1.39 25.52
C VAL A 18 15.31 0.03 26.11
N LEU A 19 16.29 -0.68 25.53
CA LEU A 19 16.56 -2.08 25.86
C LEU A 19 17.74 -2.28 26.81
N LYS A 20 18.74 -1.39 26.79
CA LYS A 20 19.97 -1.52 27.58
C LYS A 20 19.69 -1.80 29.07
N ASP A 21 18.72 -1.11 29.63
CA ASP A 21 18.40 -1.17 31.06
C ASP A 21 17.09 -1.95 31.34
N LYS A 22 16.56 -2.69 30.35
CA LYS A 22 15.28 -3.43 30.44
C LYS A 22 15.38 -4.83 29.80
N PRO A 23 16.09 -5.78 30.43
CA PRO A 23 16.25 -7.14 29.91
C PRO A 23 14.90 -7.86 29.74
N GLU A 24 13.91 -7.58 30.60
CA GLU A 24 12.58 -8.17 30.49
C GLU A 24 11.87 -7.81 29.17
N LEU A 25 12.16 -6.65 28.58
CA LEU A 25 11.60 -6.28 27.27
C LEU A 25 12.23 -7.10 26.15
N LYS A 26 13.51 -7.42 26.25
CA LYS A 26 14.22 -8.22 25.25
C LYS A 26 13.70 -9.66 25.25
N GLU A 27 13.48 -10.23 26.43
CA GLU A 27 12.92 -11.58 26.60
C GLU A 27 11.45 -11.65 26.15
N ASN A 28 10.68 -10.57 26.34
CA ASN A 28 9.29 -10.52 25.91
C ASN A 28 9.11 -10.26 24.42
N ARG A 29 10.04 -9.58 23.75
CA ARG A 29 9.97 -9.24 22.32
C ARG A 29 10.57 -10.33 21.46
N THR A 30 9.85 -11.44 21.39
CA THR A 30 10.18 -12.60 20.54
C THR A 30 9.08 -12.87 19.52
N ILE A 31 9.43 -13.65 18.49
CA ILE A 31 8.47 -14.05 17.45
C ILE A 31 7.39 -14.97 18.03
N GLU A 32 7.72 -15.81 19.00
CA GLU A 32 6.79 -16.72 19.68
C GLU A 32 5.70 -15.92 20.39
N ASN A 33 6.09 -14.94 21.20
CA ASN A 33 5.16 -14.07 21.92
C ASN A 33 4.31 -13.22 20.96
N PHE A 34 4.89 -12.80 19.83
CA PHE A 34 4.14 -12.12 18.77
C PHE A 34 3.09 -13.03 18.15
N LEU A 35 3.46 -14.27 17.80
CA LEU A 35 2.56 -15.23 17.17
C LEU A 35 1.46 -15.70 18.14
N GLU A 36 1.76 -15.85 19.42
CA GLU A 36 0.77 -16.15 20.45
C GLU A 36 -0.27 -15.02 20.54
N LYS A 37 0.18 -13.77 20.69
CA LYS A 37 -0.70 -12.59 20.69
C LYS A 37 -1.49 -12.50 19.39
N TYR A 38 -0.85 -12.75 18.25
CA TYR A 38 -1.51 -12.76 16.94
C TYR A 38 -2.62 -13.80 16.89
N ASN A 39 -2.37 -15.04 17.33
CA ASN A 39 -3.34 -16.12 17.30
C ASN A 39 -4.55 -15.82 18.20
N VAL A 40 -4.34 -15.26 19.39
CA VAL A 40 -5.43 -14.82 20.29
C VAL A 40 -6.31 -13.76 19.60
N VAL A 41 -5.68 -12.76 18.97
CA VAL A 41 -6.41 -11.71 18.23
C VAL A 41 -7.13 -12.29 17.00
N ASN A 42 -6.50 -13.22 16.29
CA ASN A 42 -7.04 -13.78 15.05
C ASN A 42 -8.18 -14.79 15.29
N VAL A 43 -8.15 -15.56 16.37
CA VAL A 43 -9.29 -16.43 16.77
C VAL A 43 -10.52 -15.57 17.06
N ASN A 44 -10.35 -14.47 17.79
CA ASN A 44 -11.42 -13.50 18.02
C ASN A 44 -11.93 -12.88 16.72
N ARG A 45 -11.06 -12.70 15.72
CA ARG A 45 -11.41 -12.20 14.38
C ARG A 45 -12.25 -13.19 13.58
N ILE A 46 -11.91 -14.47 13.60
CA ILE A 46 -12.65 -15.51 12.86
C ILE A 46 -14.05 -15.69 13.46
N ASN A 47 -14.16 -15.66 14.78
CA ASN A 47 -15.43 -15.87 15.47
C ASN A 47 -16.40 -14.68 15.34
N ASN A 48 -15.90 -13.48 14.99
CA ASN A 48 -16.71 -12.28 14.89
C ASN A 48 -16.63 -11.63 13.50
N LYS A 49 -17.68 -11.87 12.69
CA LYS A 49 -17.80 -11.32 11.33
C LYS A 49 -17.74 -9.77 11.26
N SER A 50 -18.19 -9.08 12.31
CA SER A 50 -18.08 -7.62 12.39
C SER A 50 -16.62 -7.18 12.60
N TYR A 51 -15.88 -7.93 13.41
CA TYR A 51 -14.46 -7.67 13.68
C TYR A 51 -13.59 -7.95 12.45
N SER A 52 -13.89 -9.00 11.67
CA SER A 52 -13.16 -9.32 10.44
C SER A 52 -13.30 -8.21 9.39
N LEU A 53 -14.51 -7.68 9.19
CA LEU A 53 -14.79 -6.53 8.32
C LEU A 53 -14.03 -5.27 8.73
N ARG A 54 -14.10 -4.88 10.02
CA ARG A 54 -13.41 -3.68 10.51
C ARG A 54 -11.90 -3.75 10.28
N THR A 55 -11.33 -4.94 10.41
CA THR A 55 -9.89 -5.16 10.22
C THR A 55 -9.51 -5.13 8.74
N ASP A 56 -10.32 -5.70 7.86
CA ASP A 56 -10.10 -5.61 6.41
C ASP A 56 -10.23 -4.17 5.91
N VAL A 57 -11.20 -3.42 6.39
CA VAL A 57 -11.32 -1.97 6.10
C VAL A 57 -10.06 -1.23 6.54
N ARG A 58 -9.59 -1.43 7.78
CA ARG A 58 -8.36 -0.78 8.27
C ARG A 58 -7.16 -1.11 7.40
N ARG A 59 -6.97 -2.38 7.03
CA ARG A 59 -5.87 -2.81 6.15
C ARG A 59 -5.97 -2.14 4.78
N LYS A 60 -7.15 -2.11 4.16
CA LYS A 60 -7.36 -1.47 2.85
C LYS A 60 -7.17 0.04 2.93
N VAL A 61 -7.54 0.71 4.02
CA VAL A 61 -7.23 2.13 4.25
C VAL A 61 -5.71 2.40 4.20
N PHE A 62 -4.88 1.53 4.76
CA PHE A 62 -3.42 1.67 4.61
C PHE A 62 -2.96 1.52 3.15
N HIS A 63 -3.66 0.74 2.33
CA HIS A 63 -3.37 0.62 0.90
C HIS A 63 -3.86 1.85 0.09
N LEU A 64 -4.73 2.70 0.66
CA LEU A 64 -5.13 3.99 0.08
C LEU A 64 -4.07 5.07 0.22
N LEU A 65 -3.18 4.95 1.21
CA LEU A 65 -2.20 5.98 1.53
C LEU A 65 -1.29 6.33 0.33
N PRO A 66 -0.73 5.37 -0.44
CA PRO A 66 0.12 5.71 -1.58
C PRO A 66 -0.59 6.59 -2.61
N GLY A 67 -1.82 6.22 -3.02
CA GLY A 67 -2.60 6.99 -4.00
C GLY A 67 -2.96 8.39 -3.50
N LEU A 68 -3.37 8.51 -2.23
CA LEU A 68 -3.69 9.80 -1.62
C LEU A 68 -2.46 10.71 -1.53
N VAL A 69 -1.33 10.15 -1.10
CA VAL A 69 -0.06 10.89 -1.01
C VAL A 69 0.38 11.39 -2.38
N ILE A 70 0.26 10.58 -3.43
CA ILE A 70 0.57 11.00 -4.82
C ILE A 70 -0.25 12.23 -5.22
N ILE A 71 -1.57 12.21 -4.97
CA ILE A 71 -2.47 13.32 -5.30
C ILE A 71 -2.11 14.58 -4.50
N ILE A 72 -1.93 14.46 -3.18
CA ILE A 72 -1.60 15.60 -2.31
C ILE A 72 -0.28 16.24 -2.73
N LEU A 73 0.75 15.43 -3.00
CA LEU A 73 2.05 15.94 -3.42
C LEU A 73 1.99 16.64 -4.77
N ARG A 74 1.17 16.14 -5.70
CA ARG A 74 0.97 16.80 -6.99
C ARG A 74 0.29 18.15 -6.84
N ILE A 75 -0.82 18.20 -6.10
CA ILE A 75 -1.57 19.44 -5.85
C ILE A 75 -0.65 20.45 -5.18
N PHE A 76 0.11 20.03 -4.17
CA PHE A 76 1.10 20.89 -3.53
C PHE A 76 2.14 21.41 -4.52
N ALA A 77 2.70 20.55 -5.37
CA ALA A 77 3.76 20.95 -6.29
C ALA A 77 3.28 21.88 -7.41
N ILE A 78 2.04 21.77 -7.87
CA ILE A 78 1.51 22.66 -8.91
C ILE A 78 0.89 23.93 -8.29
N ASP A 79 -0.04 23.78 -7.36
CA ASP A 79 -0.84 24.91 -6.89
C ASP A 79 -0.09 25.77 -5.86
N VAL A 80 0.76 25.14 -5.05
CA VAL A 80 1.51 25.87 -4.00
C VAL A 80 2.90 26.26 -4.49
N TRP A 81 3.66 25.32 -5.05
CA TRP A 81 5.04 25.60 -5.46
C TRP A 81 5.12 26.48 -6.72
N ASP A 82 4.46 26.11 -7.82
CA ASP A 82 4.41 26.99 -9.01
C ASP A 82 3.46 28.15 -8.77
N GLY A 83 2.21 27.87 -8.40
CA GLY A 83 1.15 28.88 -8.36
C GLY A 83 1.32 29.94 -7.27
N LEU A 84 1.33 29.52 -6.00
CA LEU A 84 1.31 30.46 -4.88
C LEU A 84 2.69 31.07 -4.59
N TRP A 85 3.74 30.26 -4.71
CA TRP A 85 5.10 30.66 -4.33
C TRP A 85 5.94 31.18 -5.50
N ASN A 86 5.53 30.95 -6.75
CA ASN A 86 6.35 31.21 -7.95
C ASN A 86 7.77 30.65 -7.76
N ALA A 87 7.87 29.48 -7.13
CA ALA A 87 9.15 28.90 -6.75
C ALA A 87 9.90 28.37 -7.98
N ASP A 88 9.18 28.10 -9.07
CA ASP A 88 9.75 27.83 -10.39
C ASP A 88 10.59 28.98 -10.92
N GLU A 89 10.15 30.24 -10.75
CA GLU A 89 10.92 31.41 -11.17
C GLU A 89 12.20 31.59 -10.35
N VAL A 90 12.18 31.21 -9.06
CA VAL A 90 13.30 31.36 -8.13
C VAL A 90 14.31 30.22 -8.24
N TYR A 91 13.82 28.98 -8.28
CA TYR A 91 14.65 27.77 -8.24
C TYR A 91 14.87 27.14 -9.62
N GLY A 92 14.17 27.60 -10.66
CA GLY A 92 14.25 27.05 -12.02
C GLY A 92 13.69 25.63 -12.14
N LEU A 93 12.86 25.19 -11.20
CA LEU A 93 12.24 23.86 -11.17
C LEU A 93 10.73 24.00 -11.28
N THR A 94 10.17 23.42 -12.34
CA THR A 94 8.71 23.38 -12.50
C THR A 94 8.09 22.50 -11.42
N GLY A 95 6.84 22.76 -11.07
CA GLY A 95 6.05 21.99 -10.12
C GLY A 95 5.79 20.58 -10.60
N TYR A 96 5.82 20.35 -11.92
CA TYR A 96 5.85 19.00 -12.48
C TYR A 96 7.10 18.24 -12.01
N GLU A 97 8.29 18.81 -12.24
CA GLU A 97 9.57 18.19 -11.88
C GLU A 97 9.71 18.04 -10.36
N TYR A 98 9.33 19.08 -9.61
CA TYR A 98 9.36 19.06 -8.16
C TYR A 98 8.37 18.06 -7.57
N GLY A 99 7.16 17.96 -8.12
CA GLY A 99 6.16 16.98 -7.72
C GLY A 99 6.64 15.54 -7.97
N MET A 100 7.24 15.28 -9.13
CA MET A 100 7.86 13.98 -9.43
C MET A 100 8.99 13.64 -8.47
N PHE A 101 9.86 14.62 -8.16
CA PHE A 101 10.89 14.48 -7.15
C PHE A 101 10.32 14.13 -5.77
N LEU A 102 9.28 14.83 -5.31
CA LEU A 102 8.65 14.57 -4.01
C LEU A 102 8.02 13.18 -3.95
N ILE A 103 7.28 12.78 -4.98
CA ILE A 103 6.63 11.46 -5.09
C ILE A 103 7.68 10.35 -5.03
N LEU A 104 8.76 10.46 -5.83
CA LEU A 104 9.88 9.52 -5.79
C LEU A 104 10.53 9.46 -4.41
N MET A 105 10.80 10.63 -3.82
CA MET A 105 11.50 10.73 -2.55
C MET A 105 10.70 10.13 -1.40
N ILE A 106 9.39 10.37 -1.36
CA ILE A 106 8.48 9.82 -0.33
C ILE A 106 8.22 8.34 -0.60
N GLY A 107 7.99 7.94 -1.85
CA GLY A 107 7.82 6.53 -2.23
C GLY A 107 9.02 5.69 -1.82
N TYR A 108 10.23 6.15 -2.16
CA TYR A 108 11.47 5.45 -1.79
C TYR A 108 11.74 5.46 -0.28
N ALA A 109 11.41 6.55 0.42
CA ALA A 109 11.47 6.58 1.88
C ALA A 109 10.50 5.55 2.50
N GLY A 110 9.29 5.44 1.96
CA GLY A 110 8.31 4.42 2.36
C GLY A 110 8.83 3.00 2.13
N VAL A 111 9.41 2.72 0.96
CA VAL A 111 10.04 1.42 0.64
C VAL A 111 11.13 1.08 1.67
N ILE A 112 12.07 1.99 1.94
CA ILE A 112 13.12 1.76 2.94
C ILE A 112 12.53 1.49 4.32
N LEU A 113 11.51 2.27 4.73
CA LEU A 113 10.89 2.14 6.04
C LEU A 113 10.18 0.79 6.20
N PHE A 114 9.35 0.39 5.24
CA PHE A 114 8.64 -0.89 5.31
C PHE A 114 9.57 -2.10 5.10
N ALA A 115 10.56 -1.99 4.20
CA ALA A 115 11.57 -3.03 4.03
C ALA A 115 12.45 -3.19 5.27
N GLY A 116 12.81 -2.09 5.94
CA GLY A 116 13.52 -2.12 7.22
C GLY A 116 12.70 -2.74 8.34
N LEU A 117 11.40 -2.43 8.40
CA LEU A 117 10.46 -3.07 9.32
C LEU A 117 10.38 -4.58 9.08
N ASP A 118 10.27 -5.00 7.81
CA ASP A 118 10.27 -6.41 7.43
C ASP A 118 11.59 -7.10 7.74
N PHE A 119 12.72 -6.43 7.54
CA PHE A 119 14.03 -6.95 7.91
C PHE A 119 14.11 -7.25 9.41
N VAL A 120 13.69 -6.33 10.27
CA VAL A 120 13.65 -6.54 11.73
C VAL A 120 12.70 -7.69 12.08
N ARG A 121 11.51 -7.67 11.50
CA ARG A 121 10.46 -8.65 11.78
C ARG A 121 10.83 -10.05 11.32
N LEU A 122 11.53 -10.20 10.20
CA LEU A 122 11.97 -11.48 9.65
C LEU A 122 13.37 -11.88 10.12
N SER A 123 14.05 -11.04 10.91
CA SER A 123 15.40 -11.33 11.40
C SER A 123 15.48 -12.58 12.29
N PHE A 124 14.35 -13.07 12.83
CA PHE A 124 14.30 -14.34 13.56
C PHE A 124 14.75 -15.54 12.72
N ILE A 125 14.69 -15.44 11.39
CA ILE A 125 15.17 -16.47 10.46
C ILE A 125 16.71 -16.60 10.54
N PHE A 126 17.41 -15.52 10.89
CA PHE A 126 18.86 -15.49 10.98
C PHE A 126 19.31 -15.61 12.45
N GLU A 127 19.53 -16.82 12.94
CA GLU A 127 19.87 -17.10 14.34
C GLU A 127 21.04 -16.23 14.85
N ASN A 128 22.09 -16.06 14.04
CA ASN A 128 23.29 -15.28 14.40
C ASN A 128 23.12 -13.76 14.34
N SER A 129 22.00 -13.26 13.79
CA SER A 129 21.76 -11.83 13.59
C SER A 129 20.31 -11.44 13.90
N ASN A 130 19.69 -12.18 14.84
CA ASN A 130 18.32 -11.94 15.26
C ASN A 130 18.21 -10.61 16.02
N VAL A 131 17.59 -9.63 15.36
CA VAL A 131 17.33 -8.29 15.89
C VAL A 131 15.84 -8.05 16.15
N TYR A 132 15.02 -9.11 16.20
CA TYR A 132 13.57 -9.01 16.38
C TYR A 132 13.18 -8.22 17.62
N HIS A 133 13.95 -8.37 18.70
CA HIS A 133 13.78 -7.66 19.96
C HIS A 133 13.87 -6.13 19.85
N LEU A 134 14.43 -5.60 18.76
CA LEU A 134 14.43 -4.17 18.44
C LEU A 134 13.08 -3.65 17.94
N LEU A 135 12.14 -4.53 17.60
CA LEU A 135 10.79 -4.15 17.15
C LEU A 135 10.02 -3.49 18.31
N PRO A 136 9.62 -2.21 18.19
CA PRO A 136 8.85 -1.53 19.23
C PRO A 136 7.46 -2.13 19.40
N ASP A 137 6.94 -2.14 20.63
CA ASP A 137 5.62 -2.72 20.94
C ASP A 137 4.48 -2.01 20.18
N CYS A 138 4.60 -0.71 19.92
CA CYS A 138 3.64 0.03 19.10
C CYS A 138 3.55 -0.54 17.68
N LEU A 139 4.69 -0.80 17.05
CA LEU A 139 4.76 -1.37 15.69
C LEU A 139 4.34 -2.83 15.69
N SER A 140 4.76 -3.61 16.69
CA SER A 140 4.32 -5.00 16.87
C SER A 140 2.80 -5.09 17.00
N ASN A 141 2.18 -4.27 17.86
CA ASN A 141 0.73 -4.19 18.01
C ASN A 141 -0.01 -3.70 16.76
N MET A 142 0.61 -2.83 15.96
CA MET A 142 0.07 -2.41 14.67
C MET A 142 0.07 -3.59 13.69
N LEU A 143 1.22 -4.28 13.56
CA LEU A 143 1.40 -5.43 12.68
C LEU A 143 0.44 -6.57 13.00
N ILE A 144 0.22 -6.88 14.30
CA ILE A 144 -0.76 -7.88 14.73
C ILE A 144 -2.17 -7.58 14.17
N LYS A 145 -2.53 -6.30 14.05
CA LYS A 145 -3.84 -5.87 13.57
C LYS A 145 -3.93 -5.79 12.05
N THR A 146 -2.81 -5.72 11.34
CA THR A 146 -2.80 -5.47 9.89
C THR A 146 -2.38 -6.68 9.05
N LEU A 147 -1.49 -7.54 9.54
CA LEU A 147 -0.95 -8.66 8.75
C LEU A 147 -1.96 -9.79 8.55
N LYS A 148 -1.94 -10.39 7.36
CA LYS A 148 -2.56 -11.70 7.13
C LYS A 148 -1.71 -12.82 7.74
N ARG A 149 -2.35 -13.96 7.99
CA ARG A 149 -1.69 -15.14 8.58
C ARG A 149 -0.44 -15.57 7.80
N ASN A 150 -0.52 -15.56 6.48
CA ASN A 150 0.60 -15.94 5.60
C ASN A 150 1.68 -14.86 5.57
N GLU A 151 1.29 -13.59 5.73
CA GLU A 151 2.22 -12.46 5.75
C GLU A 151 3.08 -12.44 7.02
N ASN A 152 2.76 -13.21 8.06
CA ASN A 152 3.62 -13.31 9.26
C ASN A 152 5.03 -13.83 8.96
N TYR A 153 5.18 -14.62 7.89
CA TYR A 153 6.45 -15.24 7.47
C TYR A 153 6.93 -14.74 6.10
N GLU A 154 6.23 -13.79 5.48
CA GLU A 154 6.53 -13.23 4.17
C GLU A 154 6.71 -11.72 4.26
N PHE A 155 7.28 -11.09 3.23
CA PHE A 155 7.33 -9.63 3.13
C PHE A 155 5.93 -9.01 3.09
N THR A 156 5.81 -7.80 3.66
CA THR A 156 4.57 -7.02 3.57
C THR A 156 4.28 -6.61 2.13
N LYS A 157 3.01 -6.65 1.76
CA LYS A 157 2.57 -6.32 0.39
C LYS A 157 2.69 -4.84 0.05
N ASN A 158 2.85 -3.96 1.05
CA ASN A 158 3.02 -2.52 0.85
C ASN A 158 4.28 -2.18 0.06
N VAL A 159 5.42 -2.82 0.36
CA VAL A 159 6.68 -2.59 -0.38
C VAL A 159 6.50 -2.96 -1.84
N VAL A 160 5.90 -4.12 -2.06
CA VAL A 160 5.64 -4.67 -3.39
C VAL A 160 4.74 -3.74 -4.20
N LEU A 161 3.66 -3.22 -3.59
CA LEU A 161 2.75 -2.26 -4.20
C LEU A 161 3.43 -0.96 -4.64
N VAL A 162 4.28 -0.38 -3.79
CA VAL A 162 4.98 0.87 -4.13
C VAL A 162 6.00 0.63 -5.24
N LEU A 163 6.72 -0.50 -5.20
CA LEU A 163 7.70 -0.85 -6.24
C LEU A 163 7.04 -1.17 -7.59
N SER A 164 5.87 -1.79 -7.61
CA SER A 164 5.14 -2.09 -8.85
C SER A 164 4.55 -0.84 -9.53
N LEU A 165 4.42 0.28 -8.81
CA LEU A 165 4.04 1.58 -9.38
C LEU A 165 5.21 2.31 -10.06
N VAL A 166 6.47 1.96 -9.78
CA VAL A 166 7.66 2.65 -10.32
C VAL A 166 7.72 2.63 -11.86
N PRO A 167 7.47 1.51 -12.56
CA PRO A 167 7.48 1.50 -14.02
C PRO A 167 6.42 2.44 -14.64
N ILE A 168 5.29 2.61 -13.95
CA ILE A 168 4.14 3.40 -14.40
C ILE A 168 4.33 4.89 -14.13
N LEU A 169 5.26 5.26 -13.25
CA LEU A 169 5.56 6.64 -12.89
C LEU A 169 5.93 7.51 -14.10
N PHE A 170 6.49 6.92 -15.15
CA PHE A 170 6.90 7.63 -16.37
C PHE A 170 5.78 7.84 -17.38
N LEU A 171 4.57 7.33 -17.11
CA LEU A 171 3.39 7.60 -17.92
C LEU A 171 2.80 9.00 -17.60
N PRO A 172 1.92 9.54 -18.47
CA PRO A 172 1.14 10.74 -18.14
C PRO A 172 0.52 10.67 -16.75
N PHE A 173 0.55 11.78 -16.02
CA PHE A 173 0.27 11.80 -14.59
C PHE A 173 -1.16 11.33 -14.28
N GLY A 174 -2.14 11.62 -15.15
CA GLY A 174 -3.49 11.10 -14.98
C GLY A 174 -3.58 9.58 -15.12
N ILE A 175 -2.79 8.97 -16.00
CA ILE A 175 -2.71 7.51 -16.14
C ILE A 175 -2.05 6.90 -14.91
N PHE A 176 -0.90 7.44 -14.49
CA PHE A 176 -0.22 7.01 -13.27
C PHE A 176 -1.15 7.06 -12.04
N THR A 177 -1.89 8.16 -11.89
CA THR A 177 -2.85 8.32 -10.81
C THR A 177 -4.02 7.36 -10.93
N ALA A 178 -4.57 7.16 -12.13
CA ALA A 178 -5.63 6.17 -12.37
C ALA A 178 -5.20 4.78 -11.91
N VAL A 179 -4.00 4.33 -12.30
CA VAL A 179 -3.43 3.03 -11.90
C VAL A 179 -3.26 2.93 -10.38
N ALA A 180 -2.75 3.98 -9.73
CA ALA A 180 -2.60 4.02 -8.27
C ALA A 180 -3.97 3.94 -7.56
N LEU A 181 -5.00 4.59 -8.10
CA LEU A 181 -6.36 4.56 -7.54
C LEU A 181 -7.09 3.24 -7.81
N ILE A 182 -6.94 2.63 -8.99
CA ILE A 182 -7.47 1.28 -9.28
C ILE A 182 -6.91 0.29 -8.27
N THR A 183 -5.59 0.30 -8.07
CA THR A 183 -4.92 -0.68 -7.20
C THR A 183 -5.24 -0.45 -5.73
N SER A 184 -5.48 0.78 -5.31
CA SER A 184 -5.78 1.09 -3.91
C SER A 184 -7.27 1.08 -3.60
N ILE A 185 -8.07 1.88 -4.31
CA ILE A 185 -9.51 2.04 -4.10
C ILE A 185 -10.28 0.91 -4.78
N GLY A 186 -9.99 0.60 -6.04
CA GLY A 186 -10.70 -0.43 -6.81
C GLY A 186 -10.64 -1.80 -6.11
N ASP A 187 -9.43 -2.29 -5.86
CA ASP A 187 -9.19 -3.53 -5.11
C ASP A 187 -9.70 -3.46 -3.66
N GLY A 188 -9.55 -2.31 -3.00
CA GLY A 188 -10.10 -2.06 -1.67
C GLY A 188 -11.62 -2.27 -1.60
N VAL A 189 -12.36 -1.62 -2.49
CA VAL A 189 -13.83 -1.71 -2.54
C VAL A 189 -14.28 -3.09 -3.03
N ALA A 190 -13.59 -3.70 -4.00
CA ALA A 190 -13.87 -5.07 -4.43
C ALA A 190 -13.85 -6.05 -3.26
N SER A 191 -12.81 -5.96 -2.42
CA SER A 191 -12.67 -6.81 -1.22
C SER A 191 -13.75 -6.50 -0.18
N ILE A 192 -14.01 -5.23 0.14
CA ILE A 192 -14.98 -4.83 1.17
C ILE A 192 -16.40 -5.23 0.77
N MET A 193 -16.80 -4.95 -0.47
CA MET A 193 -18.11 -5.31 -1.00
C MET A 193 -18.27 -6.83 -1.09
N GLY A 194 -17.19 -7.52 -1.49
CA GLY A 194 -17.18 -8.97 -1.55
C GLY A 194 -17.39 -9.64 -0.20
N VAL A 195 -16.79 -9.13 0.88
CA VAL A 195 -16.97 -9.67 2.24
C VAL A 195 -18.32 -9.26 2.84
N SER A 196 -18.78 -8.04 2.56
CA SER A 196 -20.01 -7.49 3.14
C SER A 196 -21.28 -8.08 2.52
N PHE A 197 -21.32 -8.19 1.19
CA PHE A 197 -22.52 -8.53 0.45
C PHE A 197 -22.37 -9.80 -0.42
N GLY A 198 -21.14 -10.23 -0.69
CA GLY A 198 -20.85 -11.40 -1.51
C GLY A 198 -21.39 -12.70 -0.91
N ARG A 199 -22.29 -13.36 -1.65
CA ARG A 199 -22.78 -14.71 -1.33
C ARG A 199 -22.25 -15.77 -2.30
N HIS A 200 -22.08 -15.38 -3.57
CA HIS A 200 -21.68 -16.25 -4.66
C HIS A 200 -20.20 -16.06 -4.96
N HIS A 201 -19.42 -17.11 -4.69
CA HIS A 201 -17.98 -17.15 -4.94
C HIS A 201 -17.70 -17.56 -6.39
N PHE A 202 -16.78 -16.85 -7.03
CA PHE A 202 -16.34 -17.17 -8.37
C PHE A 202 -14.85 -16.83 -8.52
N PRO A 203 -14.05 -17.68 -9.17
CA PRO A 203 -14.30 -19.10 -9.44
C PRO A 203 -14.64 -19.87 -8.15
N LYS A 204 -15.34 -21.01 -8.20
CA LYS A 204 -15.84 -21.74 -7.00
C LYS A 204 -14.77 -22.06 -5.94
N LYS A 205 -13.48 -22.09 -6.32
CA LYS A 205 -12.34 -22.36 -5.43
C LYS A 205 -11.69 -21.08 -4.86
N SER A 206 -12.14 -19.91 -5.27
CA SER A 206 -11.61 -18.61 -4.85
C SER A 206 -12.43 -18.02 -3.70
N SER A 207 -11.78 -17.23 -2.85
CA SER A 207 -12.45 -16.40 -1.84
C SER A 207 -13.09 -15.13 -2.43
N LYS A 208 -12.90 -14.87 -3.73
CA LYS A 208 -13.50 -13.72 -4.42
C LYS A 208 -14.96 -14.00 -4.78
N THR A 209 -15.77 -12.94 -4.80
CA THR A 209 -17.21 -13.04 -5.04
C THR A 209 -17.62 -12.21 -6.25
N ILE A 210 -18.73 -12.60 -6.88
CA ILE A 210 -19.28 -11.89 -8.05
C ILE A 210 -19.55 -10.42 -7.71
N ILE A 211 -20.07 -10.15 -6.50
CA ILE A 211 -20.30 -8.77 -6.04
C ILE A 211 -18.98 -8.01 -5.92
N GLY A 212 -17.92 -8.64 -5.39
CA GLY A 212 -16.60 -8.03 -5.35
C GLY A 212 -16.08 -7.65 -6.73
N TYR A 213 -16.21 -8.54 -7.72
CA TYR A 213 -15.81 -8.26 -9.10
C TYR A 213 -16.59 -7.11 -9.73
N ILE A 214 -17.92 -7.12 -9.61
CA ILE A 214 -18.78 -6.07 -10.16
C ILE A 214 -18.44 -4.72 -9.51
N SER A 215 -18.34 -4.68 -8.17
CA SER A 215 -17.98 -3.46 -7.46
C SER A 215 -16.58 -2.96 -7.83
N GLY A 216 -15.60 -3.86 -7.88
CA GLY A 216 -14.23 -3.53 -8.28
C GLY A 216 -14.14 -2.95 -9.68
N PHE A 217 -14.86 -3.54 -10.65
CA PHE A 217 -14.92 -3.04 -12.02
C PHE A 217 -15.48 -1.61 -12.08
N PHE A 218 -16.67 -1.37 -11.51
CA PHE A 218 -17.30 -0.05 -11.58
C PHE A 218 -16.53 1.03 -10.82
N VAL A 219 -15.94 0.68 -9.68
CA VAL A 219 -15.10 1.61 -8.93
C VAL A 219 -13.81 1.91 -9.68
N SER A 220 -13.15 0.90 -10.25
CA SER A 220 -11.93 1.08 -11.07
C SER A 220 -12.19 1.98 -12.28
N PHE A 221 -13.33 1.78 -12.95
CA PHE A 221 -13.78 2.64 -14.04
C PHE A 221 -14.00 4.08 -13.56
N GLY A 222 -14.72 4.28 -12.45
CA GLY A 222 -15.03 5.59 -11.90
C GLY A 222 -13.79 6.36 -11.43
N VAL A 223 -12.87 5.72 -10.70
CA VAL A 223 -11.64 6.37 -10.23
C VAL A 223 -10.68 6.70 -11.38
N SER A 224 -10.70 5.91 -12.46
CA SER A 224 -9.93 6.20 -13.67
C SER A 224 -10.46 7.42 -14.41
N ILE A 225 -11.79 7.52 -14.58
CA ILE A 225 -12.43 8.72 -15.13
C ILE A 225 -12.07 9.92 -14.27
N PHE A 226 -12.21 9.81 -12.95
CA PHE A 226 -11.90 10.88 -12.02
C PHE A 226 -10.45 11.35 -12.14
N ALA A 227 -9.48 10.42 -12.16
CA ALA A 227 -8.06 10.77 -12.29
C ALA A 227 -7.73 11.43 -13.63
N LEU A 228 -8.23 10.87 -14.74
CA LEU A 228 -8.00 11.44 -16.07
C LEU A 228 -8.67 12.80 -16.24
N TRP A 229 -9.90 12.97 -15.72
CA TRP A 229 -10.59 14.25 -15.73
C TRP A 229 -9.85 15.32 -14.93
N LEU A 230 -9.32 14.96 -13.76
CA LEU A 230 -8.64 15.88 -12.86
C LEU A 230 -7.25 16.29 -13.38
N PHE A 231 -6.48 15.35 -13.93
CA PHE A 231 -5.07 15.56 -14.25
C PHE A 231 -4.76 15.65 -15.74
N GLU A 232 -5.70 15.27 -16.62
CA GLU A 232 -5.53 15.30 -18.07
C GLU A 232 -6.74 16.00 -18.74
N PRO A 233 -7.00 17.28 -18.41
CA PRO A 233 -8.23 17.99 -18.82
C PRO A 233 -8.36 18.16 -20.34
N TYR A 234 -7.26 18.01 -21.09
CA TYR A 234 -7.22 18.14 -22.54
C TYR A 234 -7.56 16.84 -23.29
N ILE A 235 -7.73 15.72 -22.58
CA ILE A 235 -8.13 14.46 -23.21
C ILE A 235 -9.61 14.53 -23.63
N VAL A 236 -9.87 14.19 -24.90
CA VAL A 236 -11.22 14.09 -25.45
C VAL A 236 -12.05 13.08 -24.62
N PRO A 237 -13.29 13.40 -24.22
CA PRO A 237 -14.10 12.55 -23.33
C PRO A 237 -14.22 11.09 -23.79
N LEU A 238 -14.34 10.85 -25.10
CA LEU A 238 -14.39 9.49 -25.65
C LEU A 238 -13.10 8.69 -25.36
N LYS A 239 -11.92 9.32 -25.49
CA LYS A 239 -10.63 8.67 -25.17
C LYS A 239 -10.54 8.35 -23.68
N MET A 240 -11.00 9.26 -22.82
CA MET A 240 -11.04 9.07 -21.37
C MET A 240 -11.91 7.86 -20.98
N ILE A 241 -13.09 7.73 -21.59
CA ILE A 241 -13.99 6.58 -21.37
C ILE A 241 -13.31 5.28 -21.83
N VAL A 242 -12.70 5.27 -23.02
CA VAL A 242 -12.02 4.08 -23.55
C VAL A 242 -10.87 3.67 -22.63
N MET A 243 -10.00 4.60 -22.24
CA MET A 243 -8.88 4.31 -21.33
C MET A 243 -9.34 3.79 -19.98
N SER A 244 -10.37 4.41 -19.40
CA SER A 244 -10.94 4.00 -18.12
C SER A 244 -11.59 2.61 -18.20
N LEU A 245 -12.27 2.32 -19.31
CA LEU A 245 -12.89 1.01 -19.54
C LEU A 245 -11.81 -0.07 -19.72
N SER A 246 -10.75 0.23 -20.48
CA SER A 246 -9.60 -0.67 -20.63
C SER A 246 -8.96 -1.01 -19.29
N GLY A 247 -8.64 -0.01 -18.46
CA GLY A 247 -8.06 -0.25 -17.13
C GLY A 247 -8.97 -1.07 -16.22
N ALA A 248 -10.28 -0.77 -16.21
CA ALA A 248 -11.25 -1.53 -15.42
C ALA A 248 -11.43 -2.99 -15.91
N LEU A 249 -11.40 -3.22 -17.23
CA LEU A 249 -11.46 -4.55 -17.82
C LEU A 249 -10.20 -5.35 -17.48
N VAL A 250 -9.02 -4.74 -17.59
CA VAL A 250 -7.74 -5.40 -17.23
C VAL A 250 -7.74 -5.77 -15.75
N PHE A 251 -8.14 -4.86 -14.86
CA PHE A 251 -8.32 -5.14 -13.45
C PHE A 251 -9.23 -6.36 -13.22
N LEU A 252 -10.43 -6.36 -13.83
CA LEU A 252 -11.38 -7.47 -13.73
C LEU A 252 -10.80 -8.78 -14.26
N THR A 253 -10.09 -8.75 -15.40
CA THR A 253 -9.46 -9.92 -16.00
C THR A 253 -8.41 -10.53 -15.06
N ILE A 254 -7.51 -9.71 -14.50
CA ILE A 254 -6.51 -10.18 -13.52
C ILE A 254 -7.20 -10.82 -12.32
N ASP A 255 -8.27 -10.19 -11.84
CA ASP A 255 -9.04 -10.62 -10.69
C ASP A 255 -9.77 -11.96 -10.92
N LEU A 256 -10.23 -12.20 -12.15
CA LEU A 256 -10.88 -13.44 -12.58
C LEU A 256 -9.88 -14.57 -12.83
N LEU A 257 -8.72 -14.27 -13.41
CA LEU A 257 -7.69 -15.27 -13.70
C LEU A 257 -7.10 -15.89 -12.42
N SER A 258 -7.17 -15.18 -11.29
CA SER A 258 -6.73 -15.66 -9.98
C SER A 258 -5.31 -16.26 -10.04
N LEU A 259 -4.41 -15.54 -10.69
CA LEU A 259 -3.03 -15.97 -10.92
C LEU A 259 -2.28 -16.20 -9.60
N LYS A 260 -1.21 -16.99 -9.63
CA LYS A 260 -0.35 -17.25 -8.46
C LYS A 260 0.56 -16.08 -8.09
N ILE A 261 0.47 -14.96 -8.81
CA ILE A 261 1.23 -13.74 -8.57
C ILE A 261 0.33 -12.76 -7.81
N ASP A 262 0.92 -11.98 -6.92
CA ASP A 262 0.23 -11.02 -6.07
C ASP A 262 -0.51 -9.94 -6.90
N ASP A 263 -1.75 -9.64 -6.52
CA ASP A 263 -2.58 -8.62 -7.16
C ASP A 263 -1.99 -7.21 -7.01
N ASN A 264 -1.23 -6.96 -5.93
CA ASN A 264 -0.51 -5.70 -5.73
C ASN A 264 0.70 -5.52 -6.68
N ILE A 265 1.10 -6.57 -7.41
CA ILE A 265 2.08 -6.49 -8.51
C ILE A 265 1.34 -6.36 -9.84
N LEU A 266 0.40 -7.26 -10.08
CA LEU A 266 -0.26 -7.39 -11.37
C LEU A 266 -1.10 -6.15 -11.70
N ASN A 267 -1.90 -5.65 -10.75
CA ASN A 267 -2.80 -4.55 -11.02
C ASN A 267 -2.05 -3.27 -11.44
N PRO A 268 -1.01 -2.80 -10.72
CA PRO A 268 -0.24 -1.65 -11.16
C PRO A 268 0.37 -1.81 -12.55
N ILE A 269 1.02 -2.94 -12.81
CA ILE A 269 1.76 -3.13 -14.06
C ILE A 269 0.82 -3.21 -15.24
N PHE A 270 -0.21 -4.07 -15.15
CA PHE A 270 -1.08 -4.36 -16.29
C PHE A 270 -2.15 -3.30 -16.50
N CYS A 271 -2.68 -2.65 -15.45
CA CYS A 271 -3.67 -1.59 -15.65
C CYS A 271 -3.05 -0.31 -16.23
N GLY A 272 -1.72 -0.16 -16.17
CA GLY A 272 -1.00 0.95 -16.81
C GLY A 272 -0.62 0.71 -18.27
N LEU A 273 -0.70 -0.54 -18.75
CA LEU A 273 -0.48 -0.92 -20.15
C LEU A 273 -1.75 -0.72 -20.98
#